data_AF-A0A7S1R850-F1
#
_entry.id   AF-A0A7S1R850-F1
#
_cell.length_a   1.000
_cell.length_b   1.000
_cell.length_c   1.000
_cell.angle_alpha   90.00
_cell.angle_beta   90.00
_cell.angle_gamma   90.00
#
_symmetry.space_group_name_H-M   'P 1'
#
loop_
_entity.id
_entity.type
_entity.pdbx_description
1 polymer ?
#
loop_
_entity_poly.entity_id
_entity_poly.type
_entity_poly.pdbx_seq_one_letter_code
_entity_poly.pdbx_strand_id
1 'polypeptide(L)'
;VVFVVDVARWRGMKLTEEIERWMEAYKRSKKDIYKYGMSQPPWLLAVRGRYRRLGAEWNCRGLGREFLDPKELAQLKALGFDKSSLKSLGTKPAGARLKPYVASCSSGAELLHFNGGMKPWRREKWDKRQLPALCAAPQRSKAAYAGRMVQAKGTNFTECAGLWWSYLSQAAARSLDLR
;
A
#
# COMPACT_ATOMS: atom_id res chain seq x y z
N VAL A 1 2.55 -2.32 -6.96
CA VAL A 1 2.57 -1.26 -8.00
C VAL A 1 1.43 -1.56 -8.94
N VAL A 2 0.85 -0.55 -9.56
CA VAL A 2 -0.27 -0.70 -10.50
C VAL A 2 0.22 -0.31 -11.89
N PHE A 3 -0.21 -1.06 -12.89
CA PHE A 3 0.12 -0.83 -14.30
C PHE A 3 -1.13 -0.95 -15.15
N VAL A 4 -1.22 -0.11 -16.18
CA VAL A 4 -2.15 -0.28 -17.29
C VAL A 4 -1.31 -0.59 -18.51
N VAL A 5 -1.66 -1.67 -19.22
CA VAL A 5 -0.83 -2.23 -20.29
C VAL A 5 -1.57 -2.21 -21.60
N ASP A 6 -0.97 -1.59 -22.62
CA ASP A 6 -1.34 -1.80 -24.02
C ASP A 6 -0.81 -3.16 -24.46
N VAL A 7 -1.71 -4.14 -24.57
CA VAL A 7 -1.35 -5.53 -24.88
C VAL A 7 -0.80 -5.69 -26.29
N ALA A 8 -1.32 -4.94 -27.27
CA ALA A 8 -0.85 -5.03 -28.66
C ALA A 8 0.58 -4.52 -28.76
N ARG A 9 0.87 -3.36 -28.14
CA ARG A 9 2.21 -2.81 -28.07
C ARG A 9 3.15 -3.70 -27.24
N TRP A 10 2.67 -4.27 -26.14
CA TRP A 10 3.44 -5.20 -25.30
C TRP A 10 3.95 -6.40 -26.12
N ARG A 11 3.05 -7.02 -26.90
CA ARG A 11 3.37 -8.14 -27.80
C ARG A 11 4.31 -7.73 -28.93
N GLY A 12 4.02 -6.63 -29.62
CA GLY A 12 4.86 -6.13 -30.72
C GLY A 12 6.29 -5.79 -30.28
N MET A 13 6.46 -5.40 -29.02
CA MET A 13 7.76 -5.06 -28.44
C MET A 13 8.45 -6.23 -27.71
N LYS A 14 7.83 -7.42 -27.66
CA LYS A 14 8.37 -8.62 -27.01
C LYS A 14 8.80 -8.37 -25.56
N LEU A 15 7.96 -7.65 -24.81
CA LEU A 15 8.30 -7.24 -23.44
C LEU A 15 8.32 -8.42 -22.46
N THR A 16 7.53 -9.47 -22.69
CA THR A 16 7.56 -10.69 -21.86
C THR A 16 8.93 -11.36 -21.96
N GLU A 17 9.45 -11.52 -23.17
CA GLU A 17 10.73 -12.16 -23.45
C GLU A 17 11.90 -11.37 -22.86
N GLU A 18 11.81 -10.03 -22.88
CA GLU A 18 12.78 -9.17 -22.20
C GLU A 18 12.74 -9.33 -20.67
N ILE A 19 11.55 -9.44 -20.07
CA ILE A 19 11.42 -9.73 -18.63
C ILE A 19 12.04 -11.09 -18.30
N GLU A 20 11.73 -12.13 -19.07
CA GLU A 20 12.27 -13.47 -18.90
C GLU A 20 13.79 -13.51 -19.00
N ARG A 21 14.36 -12.77 -19.95
CA ARG A 21 15.82 -12.61 -20.07
C ARG A 21 16.44 -12.01 -18.81
N TRP A 22 15.81 -10.99 -18.23
CA TRP A 22 16.28 -10.40 -16.98
C TRP A 22 16.14 -11.35 -15.80
N MET A 23 15.04 -12.11 -15.71
CA MET A 23 14.90 -13.15 -14.70
C MET A 23 15.95 -14.26 -14.85
N GLU A 24 16.29 -14.64 -16.07
CA GLU A 24 17.33 -15.63 -16.34
C GLU A 24 18.72 -15.11 -15.97
N ALA A 25 19.01 -13.84 -16.27
CA ALA A 25 20.24 -13.17 -15.82
C ALA A 25 20.34 -13.16 -14.28
N TYR A 26 19.23 -12.91 -13.59
CA TYR A 26 19.18 -13.04 -12.12
C TYR A 26 19.48 -14.48 -11.66
N LYS A 27 18.84 -15.50 -12.25
CA LYS A 27 19.05 -16.92 -11.87
C LYS A 27 20.50 -17.35 -12.04
N ARG A 28 21.20 -16.85 -13.06
CA ARG A 28 22.62 -17.13 -13.32
C ARG A 28 23.56 -16.33 -12.44
N SER A 29 23.09 -15.28 -11.79
CA SER A 29 23.90 -14.46 -10.90
C SER A 29 24.16 -15.20 -9.59
N LYS A 30 25.41 -15.14 -9.11
CA LYS A 30 25.78 -15.64 -7.77
C LYS A 30 25.35 -14.70 -6.62
N LYS A 31 24.91 -13.49 -6.96
CA LYS A 31 24.50 -12.44 -6.01
C LYS A 31 23.12 -11.90 -6.37
N ASP A 32 22.39 -11.42 -5.37
CA ASP A 32 21.16 -10.69 -5.62
C ASP A 32 21.48 -9.36 -6.35
N ILE A 33 21.05 -9.28 -7.61
CA ILE A 33 21.22 -8.10 -8.47
C ILE A 33 20.03 -7.14 -8.37
N TYR A 34 19.00 -7.50 -7.61
CA TYR A 34 17.76 -6.75 -7.47
C TYR A 34 17.61 -6.23 -6.05
N LYS A 35 16.86 -5.14 -5.92
CA LYS A 35 16.50 -4.57 -4.62
C LYS A 35 14.99 -4.40 -4.57
N TYR A 36 14.44 -4.58 -3.37
CA TYR A 36 13.02 -4.34 -3.07
C TYR A 36 12.04 -5.32 -3.75
N GLY A 37 12.50 -6.54 -4.06
CA GLY A 37 11.68 -7.64 -4.55
C GLY A 37 12.03 -8.08 -5.97
N MET A 38 11.50 -9.25 -6.35
CA MET A 38 11.90 -9.97 -7.56
C MET A 38 11.16 -9.55 -8.83
N SER A 39 9.92 -9.07 -8.72
CA SER A 39 9.07 -8.82 -9.90
C SER A 39 9.25 -7.45 -10.51
N GLN A 40 9.47 -6.41 -9.69
CA GLN A 40 9.49 -5.03 -10.16
C GLN A 40 10.77 -4.65 -10.92
N PRO A 41 11.98 -5.04 -10.49
CA PRO A 41 13.21 -4.74 -11.22
C PRO A 41 13.26 -5.28 -12.65
N PRO A 42 12.99 -6.57 -12.95
CA PRO A 42 13.02 -7.06 -14.33
C PRO A 42 11.96 -6.38 -15.20
N TRP A 43 10.79 -6.04 -14.64
CA TRP A 43 9.79 -5.25 -15.34
C TRP A 43 10.31 -3.87 -15.73
N LEU A 44 10.92 -3.13 -14.80
CA LEU A 44 11.48 -1.79 -15.06
C LEU A 44 12.59 -1.83 -16.12
N LEU A 45 13.43 -2.87 -16.08
CA LEU A 45 14.50 -3.10 -17.05
C LEU A 45 13.98 -3.48 -18.44
N ALA A 46 12.84 -4.17 -18.54
CA ALA A 46 12.22 -4.50 -19.82
C ALA A 46 11.53 -3.28 -20.45
N VAL A 47 10.80 -2.48 -19.67
CA VAL A 47 10.08 -1.31 -20.21
C VAL A 47 11.02 -0.16 -20.58
N ARG A 48 12.19 -0.03 -19.93
CA ARG A 48 13.24 0.95 -20.28
C ARG A 48 12.73 2.39 -20.46
N GLY A 49 11.89 2.85 -19.53
CA GLY A 49 11.30 4.20 -19.60
C GLY A 49 10.14 4.35 -20.58
N ARG A 50 9.71 3.29 -21.28
CA ARG A 50 8.59 3.30 -22.23
C ARG A 50 7.24 3.17 -21.50
N TYR A 51 7.01 4.05 -20.54
CA TYR A 51 5.78 4.10 -19.74
C TYR A 51 5.42 5.55 -19.40
N ARG A 52 4.15 5.77 -19.07
CA ARG A 52 3.67 7.03 -18.49
C ARG A 52 3.35 6.82 -17.01
N ARG A 53 3.49 7.86 -16.20
CA ARG A 53 3.17 7.80 -14.77
C ARG A 53 1.68 7.99 -14.56
N LEU A 54 1.05 7.07 -13.82
CA LEU A 54 -0.26 7.31 -13.24
C LEU A 54 -0.14 8.31 -12.09
N GLY A 55 -1.21 9.02 -11.79
CA GLY A 55 -1.31 9.83 -10.59
C GLY A 55 -1.16 9.00 -9.32
N ALA A 56 -0.76 9.64 -8.22
CA ALA A 56 -0.48 8.96 -6.94
C ALA A 56 -1.74 8.33 -6.32
N GLU A 57 -2.91 8.87 -6.65
CA GLU A 57 -4.24 8.40 -6.23
C GLU A 57 -4.53 6.96 -6.69
N TRP A 58 -3.90 6.49 -7.77
CA TRP A 58 -4.07 5.14 -8.30
C TRP A 58 -3.22 4.08 -7.59
N ASN A 59 -2.44 4.46 -6.57
CA ASN A 59 -1.60 3.52 -5.83
C ASN A 59 -1.28 4.04 -4.42
N CYS A 60 -2.31 4.34 -3.62
CA CYS A 60 -2.12 4.65 -2.20
C CYS A 60 -1.68 3.36 -1.48
N ARG A 61 -0.39 3.27 -1.17
CA ARG A 61 0.29 2.04 -0.76
C ARG A 61 0.62 2.02 0.73
N GLY A 62 0.92 0.84 1.24
CA GLY A 62 1.43 0.58 2.59
C GLY A 62 0.35 0.17 3.59
N LEU A 63 -0.89 -0.01 3.13
CA LEU A 63 -2.06 -0.19 3.99
C LEU A 63 -2.10 -1.54 4.73
N GLY A 64 -1.20 -2.47 4.39
CA GLY A 64 -0.99 -3.73 5.09
C GLY A 64 0.36 -3.81 5.82
N ARG A 65 1.01 -2.67 6.10
CA ARG A 65 2.28 -2.59 6.83
C ARG A 65 2.04 -2.21 8.29
N GLU A 66 2.93 -2.69 9.16
CA GLU A 66 2.91 -2.31 10.58
C GLU A 66 3.68 -1.01 10.84
N PHE A 67 4.75 -0.74 10.08
CA PHE A 67 5.72 0.30 10.38
C PHE A 67 5.79 1.39 9.31
N LEU A 68 5.83 2.63 9.78
CA LEU A 68 6.14 3.85 9.05
C LEU A 68 7.65 4.11 9.07
N ASP A 69 8.28 4.19 7.90
CA ASP A 69 9.71 4.45 7.77
C ASP A 69 10.07 5.94 7.89
N PRO A 70 11.33 6.31 8.19
CA PRO A 70 11.76 7.71 8.30
C PRO A 70 11.38 8.61 7.12
N LYS A 71 11.44 8.08 5.89
CA LYS A 71 11.05 8.83 4.67
C LYS A 71 9.56 9.13 4.64
N GLU A 72 8.73 8.19 5.07
CA GLU A 72 7.27 8.35 5.12
C GLU A 72 6.87 9.27 6.28
N LEU A 73 7.57 9.19 7.42
CA LEU A 73 7.46 10.16 8.50
C LEU A 73 7.81 11.58 8.04
N ALA A 74 8.88 11.75 7.27
CA ALA A 74 9.23 13.05 6.69
C ALA A 74 8.13 13.58 5.76
N GLN A 75 7.50 12.72 4.97
CA GLN A 75 6.35 13.09 4.13
C GLN A 75 5.14 13.54 4.97
N LEU A 76 4.81 12.83 6.05
CA LEU A 76 3.73 13.27 6.97
C LEU A 76 4.06 14.61 7.61
N LYS A 77 5.30 14.83 8.05
CA LYS A 77 5.74 16.12 8.60
C LYS A 77 5.64 17.24 7.57
N ALA A 78 6.01 17.00 6.31
CA ALA A 78 5.85 17.96 5.23
C ALA A 78 4.37 18.27 4.95
N LEU A 79 3.48 17.32 5.20
CA LEU A 79 2.03 17.51 5.20
C LEU A 79 1.53 18.15 6.50
N GLY A 80 2.37 18.68 7.38
CA GLY A 80 1.97 19.39 8.60
C GLY A 80 1.55 18.49 9.77
N PHE A 81 1.85 17.19 9.74
CA PHE A 81 1.69 16.34 10.92
C PHE A 81 2.84 16.55 11.89
N ASP A 82 2.59 17.37 12.90
CA ASP A 82 3.53 17.63 13.98
C ASP A 82 3.57 16.48 15.02
N LYS A 83 4.42 16.63 16.04
CA LYS A 83 4.58 15.63 17.10
C LYS A 83 3.26 15.37 17.84
N SER A 84 2.45 16.41 18.04
CA SER A 84 1.14 16.30 18.69
C SER A 84 0.17 15.47 17.85
N SER A 85 0.04 15.79 16.56
CA SER A 85 -0.81 15.07 15.61
C SER A 85 -0.41 13.60 15.49
N LEU A 86 0.89 13.30 15.42
CA LEU A 86 1.39 11.93 15.40
C LEU A 86 1.08 11.17 16.71
N LYS A 87 1.14 11.85 17.86
CA LYS A 87 0.74 11.27 19.15
C LYS A 87 -0.76 10.99 19.22
N SER A 88 -1.60 11.87 18.67
CA SER A 88 -3.05 11.67 18.57
C SER A 88 -3.43 10.47 17.70
N LEU A 89 -2.61 10.15 16.70
CA LEU A 89 -2.71 8.92 15.90
C LEU A 89 -2.22 7.66 16.65
N GLY A 90 -1.83 7.79 17.91
CA GLY A 90 -1.34 6.67 18.72
C GLY A 90 0.01 6.12 18.26
N THR A 91 0.78 6.89 17.48
CA THR A 91 2.09 6.42 17.00
C THR A 91 3.09 6.27 18.13
N LYS A 92 3.88 5.19 18.07
CA LYS A 92 4.90 4.84 19.05
C LYS A 92 6.22 4.49 18.34
N PRO A 93 7.38 4.81 18.93
CA PRO A 93 8.67 4.37 18.42
C PRO A 93 8.79 2.85 18.35
N ALA A 94 9.44 2.37 17.30
CA ALA A 94 9.81 0.97 17.10
C ALA A 94 11.18 0.90 16.41
N GLY A 95 12.24 1.11 17.20
CA GLY A 95 13.59 1.35 16.69
C GLY A 95 13.64 2.65 15.88
N ALA A 96 14.22 2.62 14.68
CA ALA A 96 14.28 3.77 13.77
C ALA A 96 12.94 4.09 13.06
N ARG A 97 11.88 3.31 13.29
CA ARG A 97 10.57 3.42 12.64
C ARG A 97 9.50 3.82 13.65
N LEU A 98 8.32 4.19 13.16
CA LEU A 98 7.11 4.36 14.00
C LEU A 98 6.09 3.27 13.68
N LYS A 99 5.22 2.96 14.64
CA LYS A 99 3.99 2.17 14.40
C LYS A 99 2.78 2.80 15.09
N PRO A 100 1.55 2.64 14.58
CA PRO A 100 1.22 1.95 13.32
C PRO A 100 1.69 2.71 12.08
N TYR A 101 1.62 2.06 10.92
CA TYR A 101 1.71 2.75 9.63
C TYR A 101 0.57 3.77 9.51
N VAL A 102 0.85 4.92 8.91
CA VAL A 102 -0.15 5.98 8.69
C VAL A 102 -0.15 6.37 7.21
N ALA A 103 -1.29 6.19 6.56
CA ALA A 103 -1.51 6.51 5.14
C ALA A 103 -2.36 7.78 5.00
N SER A 104 -1.72 8.92 4.73
CA SER A 104 -2.40 10.18 4.45
C SER A 104 -3.05 10.26 3.05
N CYS A 105 -2.64 9.39 2.12
CA CYS A 105 -3.14 9.40 0.73
C CYS A 105 -4.55 8.82 0.55
N SER A 106 -5.08 8.10 1.55
CA SER A 106 -6.24 7.22 1.36
C SER A 106 -7.57 7.93 1.23
N SER A 107 -7.69 9.18 1.70
CA SER A 107 -8.95 9.94 1.62
C SER A 107 -9.28 10.41 0.20
N GLY A 108 -8.27 10.58 -0.66
CA GLY A 108 -8.40 10.97 -2.06
C GLY A 108 -7.85 9.92 -3.04
N ALA A 109 -7.75 8.67 -2.60
CA ALA A 109 -7.24 7.58 -3.43
C ALA A 109 -8.37 6.98 -4.28
N GLU A 110 -8.06 6.71 -5.56
CA GLU A 110 -8.90 5.91 -6.45
C GLU A 110 -8.62 4.40 -6.24
N LEU A 111 -7.42 4.06 -5.75
CA LEU A 111 -7.04 2.68 -5.48
C LEU A 111 -6.24 2.55 -4.17
N LEU A 112 -6.76 1.71 -3.27
CA LEU A 112 -6.16 1.35 -2.00
C LEU A 112 -5.31 0.08 -2.14
N HIS A 113 -4.03 0.17 -1.83
CA HIS A 113 -3.07 -0.92 -2.02
C HIS A 113 -2.55 -1.46 -0.68
N PHE A 114 -3.11 -2.60 -0.28
CA PHE A 114 -2.76 -3.35 0.94
C PHE A 114 -1.49 -4.21 0.76
N ASN A 115 -0.38 -3.59 0.36
CA ASN A 115 0.93 -4.26 0.41
C ASN A 115 1.45 -4.36 1.84
N GLY A 116 2.23 -5.42 2.09
CA GLY A 116 2.65 -5.82 3.44
C GLY A 116 1.95 -7.10 3.91
N GLY A 117 2.32 -7.56 5.11
CA GLY A 117 1.86 -8.84 5.66
C GLY A 117 0.49 -8.78 6.34
N MET A 118 0.05 -7.61 6.79
CA MET A 118 -1.23 -7.44 7.50
C MET A 118 -2.38 -7.31 6.50
N LYS A 119 -2.86 -8.44 6.01
CA LYS A 119 -3.97 -8.49 5.04
C LYS A 119 -5.33 -8.28 5.73
N PRO A 120 -6.21 -7.39 5.21
CA PRO A 120 -7.51 -7.10 5.84
C PRO A 120 -8.40 -8.33 6.03
N TRP A 121 -8.45 -9.23 5.05
CA TRP A 121 -9.19 -10.49 5.12
C TRP A 121 -8.58 -11.53 6.07
N ARG A 122 -7.48 -11.20 6.75
CA ARG A 122 -6.87 -12.02 7.81
C ARG A 122 -6.80 -11.26 9.13
N ARG A 123 -7.64 -10.23 9.33
CA ARG A 123 -7.61 -9.32 10.48
C ARG A 123 -7.61 -10.04 11.83
N GLU A 124 -8.34 -11.14 11.93
CA GLU A 124 -8.48 -11.96 13.14
C GLU A 124 -7.22 -12.76 13.47
N LYS A 125 -6.39 -13.05 12.47
CA LYS A 125 -5.14 -13.81 12.60
C LYS A 125 -3.92 -12.92 12.86
N TRP A 126 -4.12 -11.60 12.98
CA TRP A 126 -3.02 -10.69 13.29
C TRP A 126 -2.57 -10.89 14.73
N ASP A 127 -1.26 -10.77 14.97
CA ASP A 127 -0.71 -10.84 16.32
C ASP A 127 -1.24 -9.66 17.16
N LYS A 128 -1.60 -9.92 18.41
CA LYS A 128 -2.18 -8.91 19.33
C LYS A 128 -1.27 -7.69 19.55
N ARG A 129 0.03 -7.82 19.30
CA ARG A 129 1.04 -6.74 19.40
C ARG A 129 1.12 -5.88 18.15
N GLN A 130 0.55 -6.33 17.03
CA GLN A 130 0.49 -5.58 15.78
C GLN A 130 -0.58 -4.50 15.88
N LEU A 131 -0.17 -3.27 15.54
CA LEU A 131 -1.10 -2.14 15.47
C LEU A 131 -1.59 -2.02 14.02
N PRO A 132 -2.92 -2.02 13.77
CA PRO A 132 -3.49 -1.82 12.45
C PRO A 132 -2.99 -0.51 11.82
N ALA A 133 -2.68 -0.55 10.52
CA ALA A 133 -2.40 0.66 9.76
C ALA A 133 -3.60 1.62 9.83
N LEU A 134 -3.32 2.92 9.92
CA LEU A 134 -4.33 3.98 9.91
C LEU A 134 -4.40 4.65 8.55
N CYS A 135 -5.61 4.83 8.06
CA CYS A 135 -5.92 5.46 6.78
C CYS A 135 -6.74 6.72 6.99
N ALA A 136 -6.37 7.81 6.33
CA ALA A 136 -7.22 8.98 6.20
C ALA A 136 -8.57 8.56 5.59
N ALA A 137 -9.65 8.82 6.32
CA ALA A 137 -10.99 8.41 5.94
C ALA A 137 -11.52 9.29 4.80
N PRO A 138 -12.03 8.71 3.68
CA PRO A 138 -12.67 9.49 2.64
C PRO A 138 -13.94 10.18 3.15
N GLN A 139 -14.17 11.42 2.70
CA GLN A 139 -15.36 12.21 3.07
C GLN A 139 -16.68 11.58 2.57
N ARG A 140 -16.60 10.79 1.48
CA ARG A 140 -17.76 10.23 0.75
C ARG A 140 -18.17 8.81 1.14
N SER A 141 -17.58 8.21 2.17
CA SER A 141 -18.01 6.85 2.55
C SER A 141 -19.44 6.88 3.09
N LYS A 142 -20.35 6.20 2.39
CA LYS A 142 -21.72 5.92 2.82
C LYS A 142 -21.80 4.84 3.90
N ALA A 143 -20.69 4.16 4.20
CA ALA A 143 -20.62 3.10 5.19
C ALA A 143 -20.02 3.63 6.49
N ALA A 144 -20.69 3.33 7.60
CA ALA A 144 -20.10 3.46 8.93
C ALA A 144 -18.82 2.61 8.96
N TYR A 145 -17.67 3.25 9.11
CA TYR A 145 -16.41 2.53 9.25
C TYR A 145 -16.48 1.67 10.52
N ALA A 146 -16.29 0.37 10.39
CA ALA A 146 -16.16 -0.50 11.55
C ALA A 146 -14.85 -0.16 12.27
N GLY A 147 -14.94 0.53 13.41
CA GLY A 147 -13.79 0.79 14.28
C GLY A 147 -13.70 2.22 14.83
N ARG A 148 -12.65 2.45 15.61
CA ARG A 148 -12.37 3.75 16.24
C ARG A 148 -11.87 4.74 15.20
N MET A 149 -12.59 5.85 15.03
CA MET A 149 -12.07 7.01 14.33
C MET A 149 -11.16 7.82 15.25
N VAL A 150 -10.04 8.32 14.71
CA VAL A 150 -9.13 9.23 15.40
C VAL A 150 -8.91 10.45 14.53
N GLN A 151 -8.94 11.64 15.12
CA GLN A 151 -8.72 12.88 14.40
C GLN A 151 -7.28 13.38 14.63
N ALA A 152 -6.62 13.78 13.56
CA ALA A 152 -5.32 14.44 13.62
C ALA A 152 -5.21 15.44 12.49
N LYS A 153 -4.74 16.66 12.79
CA LYS A 153 -4.59 17.75 11.81
C LYS A 153 -5.86 17.99 10.96
N GLY A 154 -7.02 18.01 11.61
CA GLY A 154 -8.33 18.19 10.95
C GLY A 154 -8.75 17.05 10.02
N THR A 155 -7.99 15.96 9.96
CA THR A 155 -8.27 14.78 9.14
C THR A 155 -8.74 13.64 10.03
N ASN A 156 -9.82 12.97 9.65
CA ASN A 156 -10.28 11.76 10.31
C ASN A 156 -9.50 10.56 9.77
N PHE A 157 -9.05 9.69 10.66
CA PHE A 157 -8.39 8.44 10.34
C PHE A 157 -9.18 7.27 10.91
N THR A 158 -9.14 6.14 10.21
CA THR A 158 -9.73 4.87 10.59
C THR A 158 -8.73 3.73 10.36
N GLU A 159 -9.01 2.53 10.87
CA GLU A 159 -8.22 1.35 10.52
C GLU A 159 -8.32 1.09 9.01
N CYS A 160 -7.17 0.95 8.33
CA CYS A 160 -7.15 0.67 6.90
C CYS A 160 -7.90 -0.62 6.54
N ALA A 161 -7.84 -1.65 7.41
CA ALA A 161 -8.63 -2.86 7.20
C ALA A 161 -10.14 -2.60 7.20
N GLY A 162 -10.61 -1.67 8.02
CA GLY A 162 -12.02 -1.25 8.03
C GLY A 162 -12.46 -0.68 6.69
N LEU A 163 -11.59 0.07 5.99
CA LEU A 163 -11.87 0.55 4.62
C LEU A 163 -12.05 -0.61 3.63
N TRP A 164 -11.23 -1.66 3.74
CA TRP A 164 -11.35 -2.81 2.83
C TRP A 164 -12.72 -3.48 2.96
N TRP A 165 -13.15 -3.73 4.21
CA TRP A 165 -14.46 -4.32 4.48
C TRP A 165 -15.62 -3.40 4.09
N SER A 166 -15.48 -2.08 4.24
CA SER A 166 -16.53 -1.13 3.84
C SER A 166 -16.76 -1.08 2.32
N TYR A 167 -15.74 -1.41 1.52
CA TYR A 167 -15.83 -1.46 0.06
C TYR A 167 -16.01 -2.89 -0.49
N LEU A 168 -16.00 -3.92 0.36
CA LEU A 168 -16.21 -5.29 -0.06
C LEU A 168 -17.68 -5.52 -0.40
N SER A 169 -17.97 -5.87 -1.66
CA SER A 169 -19.33 -6.24 -2.05
C SER A 169 -19.74 -7.57 -1.42
N GLN A 170 -21.04 -7.78 -1.18
CA GLN A 170 -21.54 -9.07 -0.68
C GLN A 170 -21.19 -10.24 -1.61
N ALA A 171 -21.17 -10.00 -2.92
CA ALA A 171 -20.76 -11.01 -3.90
C ALA A 171 -19.29 -11.41 -3.73
N ALA A 172 -18.40 -10.43 -3.54
CA ALA A 172 -16.99 -10.69 -3.31
C ALA A 172 -16.75 -11.38 -1.95
N ALA A 173 -17.46 -10.97 -0.89
CA ALA A 173 -17.40 -11.63 0.42
C ALA A 173 -17.74 -13.13 0.32
N ARG A 174 -18.84 -13.47 -0.39
CA ARG A 174 -19.24 -14.86 -0.63
C ARG A 174 -18.18 -15.66 -1.39
N SER A 175 -17.55 -15.07 -2.42
CA SER A 175 -16.52 -15.76 -3.21
C SER A 175 -15.23 -16.06 -2.45
N LEU A 176 -14.96 -15.32 -1.37
CA LEU A 176 -13.75 -15.46 -0.57
C LEU A 176 -13.98 -16.37 0.66
N ASP A 177 -15.18 -16.92 0.81
CA ASP A 177 -15.64 -17.62 2.02
C ASP A 177 -15.35 -16.83 3.31
N LEU A 178 -15.51 -15.50 3.22
CA LEU A 178 -15.39 -14.59 4.34
C LEU A 178 -16.81 -14.39 4.89
N ARG A 179 -17.09 -15.02 6.04
CA ARG A 179 -18.32 -14.84 6.82
C ARG A 179 -17.97 -14.21 8.16
#